data_AF-A0A1J6IDN6-F1
#
_entry.id   AF-A0A1J6IDN6-F1
#
_cell.length_a   1.000
_cell.length_b   1.000
_cell.length_c   1.000
_cell.angle_alpha   90.00
_cell.angle_beta   90.00
_cell.angle_gamma   90.00
#
_symmetry.space_group_name_H-M   'P 1'
#
loop_
_entity.id
_entity.type
_entity.pdbx_description
1 polymer ?
#
loop_
_entity_poly.entity_id
_entity_poly.type
_entity_poly.pdbx_seq_one_letter_code
_entity_poly.pdbx_strand_id
1 'polypeptide(L)'
;MEEELKQTALTGDIGAFYGVLEREPEILRTIEDKHFAETPLHVAAHAGNTDLAIEILSLRPSFGKKLNPSGYSPLDMALRNGQRETVKQLISLNQSSFGSEVGRGRPHYTM
;
A
#
# COMPACT_ATOMS: atom_id res chain seq x y z
N MET A 1 -15.29 -12.51 -4.86
CA MET A 1 -14.95 -11.63 -3.73
C MET A 1 -13.50 -11.17 -3.80
N GLU A 2 -12.50 -12.06 -3.78
CA GLU A 2 -11.10 -11.62 -4.04
C GLU A 2 -10.93 -10.90 -5.39
N GLU A 3 -11.52 -11.45 -6.45
CA GLU A 3 -11.48 -10.82 -7.77
C GLU A 3 -12.21 -9.46 -7.79
N GLU A 4 -13.30 -9.34 -7.05
CA GLU A 4 -14.07 -8.09 -6.92
C GLU A 4 -13.26 -7.02 -6.20
N LEU A 5 -12.54 -7.39 -5.12
CA LEU A 5 -11.60 -6.51 -4.43
C LEU A 5 -10.47 -6.03 -5.34
N LYS A 6 -9.98 -6.90 -6.24
CA LYS A 6 -8.99 -6.50 -7.24
C LYS A 6 -9.60 -5.55 -8.29
N GLN A 7 -10.84 -5.78 -8.71
CA GLN A 7 -11.52 -4.89 -9.65
C GLN A 7 -11.78 -3.51 -9.05
N THR A 8 -12.19 -3.41 -7.78
CA THR A 8 -12.30 -2.12 -7.09
C THR A 8 -10.93 -1.44 -6.95
N ALA A 9 -9.86 -2.24 -6.75
CA ALA A 9 -8.49 -1.74 -6.78
C ALA A 9 -8.06 -1.21 -8.16
N LEU A 10 -8.53 -1.83 -9.23
CA LEU A 10 -8.28 -1.42 -10.61
C LEU A 10 -9.05 -0.15 -10.97
N THR A 11 -10.33 -0.05 -10.58
CA THR A 11 -11.18 1.11 -10.88
C THR A 11 -10.94 2.30 -9.94
N GLY A 12 -10.37 2.05 -8.76
CA GLY A 12 -10.16 3.07 -7.73
C GLY A 12 -11.43 3.39 -6.96
N ASP A 13 -12.44 2.53 -7.02
CA ASP A 13 -13.71 2.74 -6.32
C ASP A 13 -13.57 2.41 -4.83
N ILE A 14 -13.32 3.45 -4.04
CA ILE A 14 -13.19 3.38 -2.58
C ILE A 14 -14.48 2.89 -1.93
N GLY A 15 -15.65 3.32 -2.43
CA GLY A 15 -16.94 2.93 -1.88
C GLY A 15 -17.20 1.43 -2.05
N ALA A 16 -16.96 0.92 -3.25
CA ALA A 16 -17.07 -0.51 -3.53
C ALA A 16 -16.02 -1.32 -2.76
N PHE A 17 -14.80 -0.80 -2.59
CA PHE A 17 -13.75 -1.43 -1.78
C PHE A 17 -14.18 -1.61 -0.32
N TYR A 18 -14.73 -0.57 0.30
CA TYR A 18 -15.28 -0.66 1.65
C TYR A 18 -16.50 -1.59 1.73
N GLY A 19 -17.36 -1.61 0.71
CA GLY A 19 -18.47 -2.56 0.64
C GLY A 19 -18.02 -4.02 0.63
N VAL A 20 -16.90 -4.34 -0.02
CA VAL A 20 -16.31 -5.70 0.02
C VAL A 20 -15.75 -5.99 1.41
N LEU A 21 -15.08 -5.04 2.05
CA LEU A 21 -14.54 -5.18 3.42
C LEU A 21 -15.63 -5.37 4.47
N GLU A 22 -16.76 -4.70 4.34
CA GLU A 22 -17.91 -4.89 5.23
C GLU A 22 -18.49 -6.31 5.12
N ARG A 23 -18.48 -6.87 3.91
CA ARG A 23 -18.95 -8.24 3.65
C ARG A 23 -17.95 -9.29 4.09
N GLU A 24 -16.66 -9.03 3.88
CA GLU A 24 -15.56 -9.92 4.23
C GLU A 24 -14.40 -9.14 4.89
N PRO A 25 -14.44 -8.93 6.21
CA PRO A 25 -13.39 -8.18 6.92
C PRO A 25 -12.04 -8.92 6.90
N GLU A 26 -12.05 -10.24 6.77
CA GLU A 26 -10.86 -11.10 6.74
C GLU A 26 -10.24 -11.28 5.34
N ILE A 27 -10.82 -10.66 4.30
CA ILE A 27 -10.34 -10.82 2.92
C ILE A 27 -8.89 -10.36 2.76
N LEU A 28 -8.52 -9.25 3.42
CA LEU A 28 -7.15 -8.73 3.36
C LEU A 28 -6.17 -9.70 4.04
N ARG A 29 -6.53 -10.26 5.19
CA ARG A 29 -5.69 -11.24 5.91
C ARG A 29 -5.53 -12.52 5.10
N THR A 30 -6.59 -12.97 4.42
CA THR A 30 -6.56 -14.16 3.56
C THR A 30 -5.58 -13.97 2.39
N ILE A 31 -5.56 -12.78 1.78
CA ILE A 31 -4.61 -12.43 0.71
C ILE A 31 -3.19 -12.28 1.28
N GLU A 32 -3.06 -11.77 2.51
CA GLU A 32 -1.79 -11.66 3.23
C GLU A 32 -1.16 -13.03 3.53
N ASP A 33 -1.97 -14.00 3.93
CA ASP A 33 -1.52 -15.37 4.25
C ASP A 33 -1.01 -16.12 3.01
N LYS A 34 -1.44 -15.72 1.80
CA LYS A 34 -0.97 -16.33 0.55
C LYS A 34 0.47 -15.88 0.23
N HIS A 35 1.40 -16.82 0.14
CA HIS A 35 2.83 -16.53 -0.10
C HIS A 35 3.11 -15.77 -1.40
N PHE A 36 2.46 -16.15 -2.51
CA PHE A 36 2.61 -15.52 -3.83
C PHE A 36 1.25 -15.07 -4.33
N ALA A 37 0.65 -14.08 -3.66
CA ALA A 37 -0.58 -13.45 -4.13
C ALA A 37 -0.31 -12.02 -4.55
N GLU A 38 -0.85 -11.67 -5.72
CA GLU A 38 -1.00 -10.29 -6.12
C GLU A 38 -2.02 -9.62 -5.19
N THR A 39 -1.54 -8.69 -4.37
CA THR A 39 -2.38 -7.92 -3.45
C THR A 39 -3.16 -6.85 -4.20
N PRO A 40 -4.32 -6.39 -3.67
CA PRO A 40 -5.04 -5.26 -4.24
C PRO A 40 -4.16 -3.99 -4.37
N LEU A 41 -3.15 -3.84 -3.51
CA LEU A 41 -2.20 -2.73 -3.61
C LEU A 41 -1.35 -2.77 -4.90
N HIS A 42 -0.99 -3.96 -5.41
CA HIS A 42 -0.29 -4.06 -6.71
C HIS A 42 -1.18 -3.57 -7.84
N VAL A 43 -2.46 -3.94 -7.81
CA VAL A 43 -3.44 -3.56 -8.84
C VAL A 43 -3.72 -2.06 -8.78
N ALA A 44 -3.91 -1.49 -7.59
CA ALA A 44 -4.09 -0.05 -7.41
C ALA A 44 -2.85 0.76 -7.84
N ALA A 45 -1.66 0.27 -7.50
CA ALA A 45 -0.39 0.87 -7.91
C ALA A 45 -0.18 0.82 -9.43
N HIS A 46 -0.56 -0.30 -10.06
CA HIS A 46 -0.57 -0.45 -11.52
C HIS A 46 -1.57 0.54 -12.14
N ALA A 47 -2.80 0.59 -11.66
CA ALA A 47 -3.85 1.46 -12.18
C ALA A 47 -3.55 2.96 -12.01
N GLY A 48 -2.76 3.34 -11.00
CA GLY A 48 -2.52 4.74 -10.66
C GLY A 48 -3.49 5.30 -9.61
N ASN A 49 -4.25 4.44 -8.95
CA ASN A 49 -5.26 4.83 -7.99
C ASN A 49 -4.61 5.19 -6.65
N THR A 50 -4.16 6.43 -6.55
CA THR A 50 -3.37 6.93 -5.42
C THR A 50 -4.16 6.91 -4.12
N ASP A 51 -5.39 7.40 -4.13
CA ASP A 51 -6.23 7.50 -2.93
C ASP A 51 -6.52 6.11 -2.36
N LEU A 52 -6.94 5.18 -3.21
CA LEU A 52 -7.19 3.81 -2.78
C LEU A 52 -5.92 3.08 -2.34
N ALA A 53 -4.78 3.32 -3.00
CA ALA A 53 -3.50 2.75 -2.57
C ALA A 53 -3.09 3.24 -1.17
N ILE A 54 -3.34 4.52 -0.86
CA ILE A 54 -3.14 5.10 0.47
C ILE A 54 -4.04 4.41 1.49
N GLU A 55 -5.33 4.27 1.20
CA GLU A 55 -6.30 3.61 2.09
C GLU A 55 -5.91 2.16 2.37
N ILE A 56 -5.58 1.38 1.34
CA ILE A 56 -5.13 -0.01 1.48
C ILE A 56 -3.87 -0.09 2.35
N LEU A 57 -2.89 0.79 2.14
CA LEU A 57 -1.64 0.80 2.90
C LEU A 57 -1.87 1.25 4.36
N SER A 58 -2.81 2.16 4.60
CA SER A 58 -3.25 2.59 5.93
C SER A 58 -3.91 1.44 6.70
N LEU A 59 -4.76 0.66 6.03
CA LEU A 59 -5.41 -0.51 6.62
C LEU A 59 -4.43 -1.67 6.86
N ARG A 60 -3.53 -1.93 5.91
CA ARG A 60 -2.55 -3.02 5.95
C ARG A 60 -1.19 -2.58 5.39
N PRO A 61 -0.30 -2.03 6.23
CA PRO A 61 1.03 -1.59 5.80
C PRO A 61 1.94 -2.76 5.36
N SER A 62 1.63 -3.99 5.77
CA SER A 62 2.34 -5.20 5.36
C SER A 62 2.30 -5.43 3.85
N PHE A 63 1.25 -4.97 3.17
CA PHE A 63 1.14 -5.08 1.71
C PHE A 63 2.16 -4.26 0.96
N GLY A 64 2.68 -3.17 1.54
CA GLY A 64 3.73 -2.35 0.93
C GLY A 64 5.06 -3.09 0.74
N LYS A 65 5.29 -4.16 1.53
CA LYS A 65 6.52 -4.97 1.47
C LYS A 65 6.33 -6.32 0.77
N LYS A 66 5.10 -6.69 0.45
CA LYS A 66 4.79 -8.01 -0.13
C LYS A 66 5.11 -8.00 -1.61
N LEU A 67 5.75 -9.06 -2.09
CA LEU A 67 6.08 -9.24 -3.50
C LEU A 67 4.98 -10.03 -4.19
N ASN A 68 4.64 -9.65 -5.42
CA ASN A 68 3.74 -10.42 -6.26
C ASN A 68 4.42 -11.71 -6.79
N PRO A 69 3.70 -12.62 -7.48
CA PRO A 69 4.29 -13.82 -8.09
C PRO A 69 5.42 -13.54 -9.10
N SER A 70 5.48 -12.32 -9.63
CA SER A 70 6.53 -11.87 -10.54
C SER A 70 7.75 -11.27 -9.82
N GLY A 71 7.75 -11.25 -8.48
CA GLY A 71 8.84 -10.72 -7.66
C GLY A 71 8.87 -9.18 -7.55
N TYR A 72 7.82 -8.49 -7.96
CA TYR A 72 7.73 -7.03 -7.89
C TYR A 72 6.97 -6.59 -6.65
N SER A 73 7.40 -5.49 -6.04
CA SER A 73 6.62 -4.78 -5.03
C SER A 73 5.53 -3.91 -5.66
N PRO A 74 4.54 -3.44 -4.89
CA PRO A 74 3.56 -2.48 -5.39
C PRO A 74 4.21 -1.17 -5.85
N LEU A 75 5.30 -0.75 -5.19
CA LEU A 75 6.07 0.42 -5.58
C LEU A 75 6.72 0.21 -6.95
N ASP A 76 7.29 -0.97 -7.21
CA ASP A 76 7.87 -1.30 -8.52
C ASP A 76 6.81 -1.29 -9.62
N MET A 77 5.60 -1.78 -9.31
CA MET A 77 4.46 -1.72 -10.25
C MET A 77 4.11 -0.28 -10.62
N ALA A 78 3.98 0.61 -9.63
CA ALA A 78 3.71 2.02 -9.88
C ALA A 78 4.84 2.71 -10.66
N LEU A 79 6.10 2.41 -10.33
CA LEU A 79 7.27 2.94 -11.04
C LEU A 79 7.28 2.49 -12.51
N ARG A 80 7.04 1.21 -12.78
CA ARG A 80 7.02 0.65 -14.14
C ARG A 80 5.88 1.20 -14.98
N ASN A 81 4.73 1.48 -14.37
CA ASN A 81 3.59 2.07 -15.06
C ASN A 81 3.65 3.61 -15.16
N GLY A 82 4.73 4.24 -14.67
CA GLY A 82 4.92 5.69 -14.76
C GLY A 82 3.99 6.51 -13.85
N GLN A 83 3.43 5.88 -12.81
CA GLN A 83 2.49 6.51 -11.89
C GLN A 83 3.27 7.31 -10.83
N ARG A 84 3.75 8.50 -11.21
CA ARG A 84 4.66 9.30 -10.37
C ARG A 84 4.02 9.77 -9.07
N GLU A 85 2.73 10.12 -9.09
CA GLU A 85 2.02 10.59 -7.90
C GLU A 85 1.74 9.45 -6.91
N THR A 86 1.32 8.27 -7.37
CA THR A 86 1.19 7.10 -6.48
C THR A 86 2.51 6.77 -5.82
N VAL A 87 3.62 6.75 -6.57
CA VAL A 87 4.96 6.48 -6.04
C VAL A 87 5.35 7.46 -4.94
N LYS A 88 5.17 8.77 -5.17
CA LYS A 88 5.47 9.79 -4.15
C LYS A 88 4.69 9.56 -2.87
N GLN A 89 3.38 9.31 -2.99
CA GLN A 89 2.52 9.10 -1.83
C GLN A 89 2.88 7.81 -1.09
N LEU A 90 3.13 6.71 -1.81
CA LEU A 90 3.54 5.43 -1.22
C LEU A 90 4.87 5.55 -0.46
N ILE A 91 5.84 6.29 -1.03
CA ILE A 91 7.11 6.59 -0.36
C ILE A 91 6.88 7.47 0.87
N SER A 92 6.05 8.52 0.76
CA SER A 92 5.74 9.41 1.87
C SER A 92 5.13 8.66 3.04
N LEU A 93 4.19 7.74 2.80
CA LEU A 93 3.57 6.92 3.86
C LEU A 93 4.57 5.96 4.52
N ASN A 94 5.44 5.33 3.72
CA ASN A 94 6.50 4.47 4.25
C ASN A 94 7.52 5.27 5.10
N GLN A 95 7.85 6.49 4.68
CA GLN A 95 8.77 7.39 5.41
C GLN A 95 8.15 8.00 6.67
N SER A 96 6.84 8.31 6.66
CA SER A 96 6.11 8.81 7.84
C SER A 96 6.16 7.84 9.02
N SER A 97 6.37 6.55 8.75
CA SER A 97 6.55 5.51 9.78
C SER A 97 7.88 5.64 10.56
N PHE A 98 8.83 6.45 10.09
CA PHE A 98 10.13 6.71 10.72
C PHE A 98 10.25 8.15 11.27
N GLY A 99 9.17 8.94 11.24
CA GLY A 99 9.20 10.38 11.48
C GLY A 99 9.06 10.85 12.93
N SER A 100 9.12 9.98 13.94
CA SER A 100 8.92 10.36 15.35
C SER A 100 10.12 10.17 16.26
N GLU A 101 11.36 10.38 15.80
CA GLU A 101 12.51 10.56 16.72
C GLU A 101 13.55 11.57 16.19
N VAL A 102 13.13 12.66 15.52
CA VAL A 102 13.99 13.85 15.39
C VAL A 102 13.93 14.64 16.70
N GLY A 103 14.55 14.06 17.73
CA GLY A 103 14.91 14.75 18.95
C GLY A 103 15.97 15.80 18.65
N ARG A 104 15.53 17.03 18.38
CA ARG A 104 16.40 18.22 18.47
C ARG A 104 16.80 18.41 19.93
N GLY A 105 18.09 18.39 20.26
CA GLY A 105 18.51 18.84 21.60
C GLY A 105 19.95 18.62 22.06
N ARG A 106 20.90 19.34 21.43
CA ARG A 106 22.22 19.78 21.95
C ARG A 106 23.36 18.76 22.14
N PRO A 107 24.50 18.94 21.43
CA PRO A 107 25.79 18.49 21.94
C PRO A 107 26.30 19.51 22.98
N HIS A 108 26.27 19.15 24.27
CA HIS A 108 27.05 19.87 25.29
C HIS A 108 28.47 19.33 25.26
N TYR A 109 29.36 20.05 24.59
CA TYR A 109 30.81 19.89 24.70
C TYR A 109 31.30 20.85 25.78
N THR A 110 31.83 20.32 26.89
CA THR A 110 32.69 21.07 27.80
C THR A 110 33.87 20.17 28.17
N MET A 111 35.05 20.76 28.02
CA MET A 111 36.40 20.19 28.21
C MET A 111 36.65 19.69 29.62
#